data_AF-A0A836LFS4-F1
#
_entry.id   AF-A0A836LFS4-F1
#
_cell.length_a   1.000
_cell.length_b   1.000
_cell.length_c   1.000
_cell.angle_alpha   90.00
_cell.angle_beta   90.00
_cell.angle_gamma   90.00
#
_symmetry.space_group_name_H-M   'P 1'
#
loop_
_entity.id
_entity.type
_entity.pdbx_description
1 polymer ?
#
loop_
_entity_poly.entity_id
_entity_poly.type
_entity_poly.pdbx_seq_one_letter_code
_entity_poly.pdbx_strand_id
1 'polypeptide(L)'
;MEIAADFARRGLRFVDFLGCGVFGDTYLVRDASGACLAVKRSRSLVKQSGFLEEYLGMMDLCSLHVVASHDAWIDHESRVCILMDYCDAGDLEAYMKKGYPLPEEEVLSIVTQLLLGLDHIHKKNRVHRDIKPENIFLSSAKAGGGRWPVVRLGDFGSVKRLSYWGARVVSRVGTPLYLAPEIVAGYAYTSKADIWSMGLVVYRLMVNRLPFRTTSVDAHTRRVLHLSPPHPSTLSGYSRALGECVMAMLSRNWKRRPSAEALLRCDVFQPTSLQHLWIRAPPQASPCLFVRRRTSLLAVHAAPSERSQALRALEFGDQVYLSSCDSMNRLHRGEWVELLHPVAGFIRDAGETEVLLDSYTSNECTVTVGSLTRLLDGVPKHM
;
A
#
# COMPACT_ATOMS: atom_id res chain seq x y z
N MET A 1 35.15 -6.57 -3.49
CA MET A 1 34.06 -5.57 -3.40
C MET A 1 33.69 -5.44 -1.93
N GLU A 2 34.07 -4.33 -1.28
CA GLU A 2 33.89 -4.11 0.16
C GLU A 2 32.42 -4.24 0.61
N ILE A 3 31.47 -3.91 -0.26
CA ILE A 3 30.03 -4.08 0.00
C ILE A 3 29.59 -5.54 0.25
N ALA A 4 30.22 -6.51 -0.41
CA ALA A 4 29.91 -7.92 -0.18
C ALA A 4 30.37 -8.37 1.21
N ALA A 5 31.45 -7.79 1.74
CA ALA A 5 31.91 -8.05 3.10
C ALA A 5 30.94 -7.46 4.13
N ASP A 6 30.34 -6.31 3.85
CA ASP A 6 29.30 -5.71 4.71
C ASP A 6 28.07 -6.59 4.81
N PHE A 7 27.61 -7.13 3.68
CA PHE A 7 26.49 -8.08 3.65
C PHE A 7 26.86 -9.38 4.38
N ALA A 8 28.07 -9.90 4.19
CA ALA A 8 28.52 -11.12 4.86
C ALA A 8 28.56 -11.00 6.39
N ARG A 9 28.92 -9.82 6.93
CA ARG A 9 28.87 -9.55 8.38
C ARG A 9 27.45 -9.62 8.96
N ARG A 10 26.42 -9.58 8.12
CA ARG A 10 25.00 -9.73 8.48
C ARG A 10 24.44 -11.12 8.16
N GLY A 11 25.29 -12.07 7.75
CA GLY A 11 24.84 -13.38 7.29
C GLY A 11 24.13 -13.34 5.93
N LEU A 12 24.34 -12.27 5.15
CA LEU A 12 23.77 -12.10 3.82
C LEU A 12 24.84 -12.37 2.75
N ARG A 13 24.51 -13.22 1.78
CA ARG A 13 25.37 -13.49 0.62
C ARG A 13 24.95 -12.61 -0.55
N PHE A 14 25.87 -11.80 -1.07
CA PHE A 14 25.67 -11.04 -2.30
C PHE A 14 25.39 -11.99 -3.48
N VAL A 15 24.38 -11.67 -4.29
CA VAL A 15 24.01 -12.43 -5.49
C VAL A 15 24.21 -11.59 -6.75
N ASP A 16 23.56 -10.43 -6.83
CA ASP A 16 23.60 -9.60 -8.04
C ASP A 16 23.30 -8.12 -7.75
N PHE A 17 23.65 -7.25 -8.69
CA PHE A 17 23.27 -5.84 -8.70
C PHE A 17 21.98 -5.65 -9.51
N LEU A 18 20.91 -5.18 -8.86
CA LEU A 18 19.59 -5.06 -9.49
C LEU A 18 19.39 -3.73 -10.21
N GLY A 19 20.06 -2.66 -9.77
CA GLY A 19 20.00 -1.38 -10.48
C GLY A 19 20.26 -0.14 -9.62
N CYS A 20 20.38 0.99 -10.30
CA CYS A 20 20.52 2.32 -9.72
C CYS A 20 19.16 3.05 -9.73
N GLY A 21 18.72 3.52 -8.57
CA GLY A 21 17.59 4.43 -8.41
C GLY A 21 18.01 5.82 -7.93
N VAL A 22 17.07 6.76 -7.95
CA VAL A 22 17.28 8.13 -7.43
C VAL A 22 17.66 8.10 -5.94
N PHE A 23 17.10 7.15 -5.20
CA PHE A 23 17.27 7.02 -3.76
C PHE A 23 18.43 6.11 -3.34
N GLY A 24 19.08 5.41 -4.28
CA GLY A 24 20.06 4.40 -3.91
C GLY A 24 20.31 3.34 -4.96
N ASP A 25 21.31 2.52 -4.69
CA ASP A 25 21.65 1.32 -5.44
C ASP A 25 20.99 0.10 -4.77
N THR A 26 20.46 -0.82 -5.57
CA THR A 26 19.75 -2.00 -5.06
C THR A 26 20.51 -3.27 -5.42
N TYR A 27 20.67 -4.16 -4.44
CA TYR A 27 21.42 -5.41 -4.55
C TYR A 27 20.53 -6.59 -4.19
N LEU A 28 20.63 -7.69 -4.93
CA LEU A 28 20.04 -8.97 -4.59
C LEU A 28 20.98 -9.71 -3.64
N VAL A 29 20.42 -10.20 -2.54
CA VAL A 29 21.15 -11.00 -1.54
C VAL A 29 20.37 -12.27 -1.20
N ARG A 30 21.06 -13.24 -0.59
CA ARG A 30 20.44 -14.40 0.03
C ARG A 30 20.76 -14.45 1.52
N ASP A 31 19.78 -14.80 2.33
CA ASP A 31 19.98 -15.07 3.75
C ASP A 31 20.56 -16.48 3.99
N ALA A 32 20.70 -16.86 5.26
CA ALA A 32 21.16 -18.18 5.66
C ALA A 32 20.18 -19.32 5.30
N SER A 33 18.89 -19.02 5.13
CA SER A 33 17.88 -19.99 4.69
C SER A 33 17.90 -20.22 3.17
N GLY A 34 18.58 -19.35 2.43
CA GLY A 34 18.63 -19.35 0.97
C GLY A 34 17.54 -18.48 0.32
N ALA A 35 16.69 -17.83 1.11
CA ALA A 35 15.66 -16.91 0.64
C ALA A 35 16.30 -15.68 -0.02
N CYS A 36 15.73 -15.25 -1.16
CA CYS A 36 16.15 -14.04 -1.86
C CYS A 36 15.55 -12.80 -1.19
N LEU A 37 16.39 -11.80 -0.93
CA LEU A 37 16.03 -10.50 -0.36
C LEU A 37 16.72 -9.38 -1.16
N ALA A 38 16.23 -8.15 -1.01
CA ALA A 38 16.84 -6.99 -1.64
C ALA A 38 17.47 -6.08 -0.57
N VAL A 39 18.67 -5.56 -0.83
CA VAL A 39 19.29 -4.51 -0.03
C VAL A 39 19.29 -3.22 -0.84
N LYS A 40 18.57 -2.21 -0.36
CA LYS A 40 18.63 -0.86 -0.91
C LYS A 40 19.64 -0.03 -0.13
N ARG A 41 20.66 0.44 -0.82
CA ARG A 41 21.75 1.24 -0.26
C ARG A 41 21.64 2.68 -0.75
N SER A 42 21.49 3.61 0.17
CA SER A 42 21.43 5.04 -0.15
C SER A 42 22.70 5.54 -0.85
N ARG A 43 22.56 6.56 -1.69
CA ARG A 43 23.71 7.25 -2.30
C ARG A 43 24.37 8.26 -1.37
N SER A 44 23.57 8.90 -0.54
CA SER A 44 24.02 9.94 0.39
C SER A 44 24.58 9.33 1.67
N LEU A 45 25.68 9.91 2.14
CA LEU A 45 26.21 9.63 3.47
C LEU A 45 25.21 10.11 4.53
N VAL A 46 25.08 9.35 5.62
CA VAL A 46 24.31 9.74 6.80
C VAL A 46 25.03 10.92 7.45
N LYS A 47 24.52 12.13 7.18
CA LYS A 47 25.02 13.37 7.81
C LYS A 47 24.28 13.73 9.11
N GLN A 48 23.13 13.10 9.40
CA GLN A 48 22.27 13.40 10.56
C GLN A 48 21.47 12.18 11.06
N SER A 49 21.16 12.19 12.36
CA SER A 49 20.49 11.14 13.15
C SER A 49 19.02 10.87 12.79
N GLY A 50 18.32 11.77 12.09
CA GLY A 50 16.89 11.61 11.75
C GLY A 50 16.60 10.70 10.54
N PHE A 51 17.61 10.36 9.75
CA PHE A 51 17.43 9.53 8.54
C PHE A 51 17.02 8.09 8.89
N LEU A 52 17.60 7.52 9.95
CA LEU A 52 17.30 6.14 10.35
C LEU A 52 15.88 6.03 10.93
N GLU A 53 15.37 7.04 11.65
CA GLU A 53 13.99 7.04 12.18
C GLU A 53 12.91 7.04 11.09
N GLU A 54 13.13 7.76 9.98
CA GLU A 54 12.20 7.77 8.84
C GLU A 54 12.15 6.38 8.18
N TYR A 55 13.29 5.67 8.12
CA TYR A 55 13.42 4.30 7.60
C TYR A 55 12.94 3.21 8.56
N LEU A 56 13.23 3.31 9.86
CA LEU A 56 12.71 2.42 10.91
C LEU A 56 11.18 2.49 10.96
N GLY A 57 10.61 3.65 10.61
CA GLY A 57 9.19 3.77 10.44
C GLY A 57 8.56 2.78 9.44
N MET A 58 9.33 2.21 8.53
CA MET A 58 8.82 1.27 7.54
C MET A 58 8.70 -0.15 8.10
N MET A 59 9.41 -0.49 9.17
CA MET A 59 9.40 -1.84 9.75
C MET A 59 8.03 -2.21 10.36
N ASP A 60 7.24 -1.20 10.76
CA ASP A 60 5.89 -1.40 11.30
C ASP A 60 4.82 -1.64 10.21
N LEU A 61 5.16 -1.48 8.93
CA LEU A 61 4.22 -1.69 7.83
C LEU A 61 4.17 -3.17 7.46
N CYS A 62 3.06 -3.83 7.81
CA CYS A 62 2.89 -5.27 7.67
C CYS A 62 1.58 -5.58 6.96
N SER A 63 1.63 -5.40 5.64
CA SER A 63 0.57 -5.75 4.71
C SER A 63 1.16 -6.56 3.56
N LEU A 64 0.43 -7.56 3.09
CA LEU A 64 0.79 -8.36 1.92
C LEU A 64 1.08 -7.51 0.68
N HIS A 65 0.46 -6.32 0.60
CA HIS A 65 0.52 -5.40 -0.53
C HIS A 65 1.48 -4.23 -0.30
N VAL A 66 2.41 -4.39 0.64
CA VAL A 66 3.49 -3.46 0.95
C VAL A 66 4.78 -4.27 1.04
N VAL A 67 5.86 -3.82 0.42
CA VAL A 67 7.18 -4.49 0.52
C VAL A 67 7.67 -4.44 1.97
N ALA A 68 7.84 -5.60 2.62
CA ALA A 68 8.28 -5.64 4.00
C ALA A 68 9.76 -5.23 4.13
N SER A 69 10.07 -4.43 5.16
CA SER A 69 11.44 -4.11 5.54
C SER A 69 11.83 -4.93 6.76
N HIS A 70 12.95 -5.66 6.67
CA HIS A 70 13.37 -6.64 7.65
C HIS A 70 14.46 -6.13 8.58
N ASP A 71 15.38 -5.31 8.06
CA ASP A 71 16.51 -4.76 8.82
C ASP A 71 16.99 -3.46 8.18
N ALA A 72 17.65 -2.60 8.95
CA ALA A 72 18.29 -1.39 8.46
C ALA A 72 19.61 -1.14 9.19
N TRP A 73 20.62 -0.69 8.48
CA TRP A 73 21.93 -0.38 9.05
C TRP A 73 22.69 0.69 8.31
N ILE A 74 23.78 1.13 8.93
CA ILE A 74 24.78 1.98 8.31
C ILE A 74 25.97 1.11 7.94
N ASP A 75 26.37 1.18 6.67
CA ASP A 75 27.50 0.43 6.14
C ASP A 75 28.85 1.10 6.46
N HIS A 76 29.96 0.49 6.06
CA HIS A 76 31.31 1.02 6.29
C HIS A 76 31.57 2.40 5.66
N GLU A 77 30.85 2.76 4.60
CA GLU A 77 30.93 4.08 3.97
C GLU A 77 29.92 5.08 4.58
N SER A 78 29.34 4.79 5.75
CA SER A 78 28.34 5.66 6.38
C SER A 78 27.07 5.87 5.52
N ARG A 79 26.65 4.88 4.74
CA ARG A 79 25.40 4.90 3.97
C ARG A 79 24.35 4.01 4.61
N VAL A 80 23.09 4.43 4.53
CA VAL A 80 21.95 3.61 4.97
C VAL A 80 21.75 2.45 4.00
N CYS A 81 21.62 1.25 4.55
CA CYS A 81 21.24 0.02 3.88
C CYS A 81 19.94 -0.50 4.51
N ILE A 82 19.00 -0.93 3.68
CA ILE A 82 17.71 -1.48 4.12
C ILE A 82 17.52 -2.83 3.47
N LEU A 83 17.36 -3.87 4.28
CA LEU A 83 16.98 -5.20 3.84
C LEU A 83 15.46 -5.27 3.73
N MET A 84 14.96 -5.74 2.59
CA MET A 84 13.54 -5.82 2.29
C MET A 84 13.20 -7.04 1.45
N ASP A 85 11.91 -7.33 1.31
CA ASP A 85 11.43 -8.39 0.41
C ASP A 85 11.92 -8.16 -1.02
N TYR A 86 12.40 -9.23 -1.66
CA TYR A 86 12.65 -9.23 -3.09
C TYR A 86 11.37 -9.60 -3.86
N CYS A 87 10.94 -8.72 -4.77
CA CYS A 87 9.82 -8.97 -5.66
C CYS A 87 10.35 -9.40 -7.03
N ASP A 88 10.12 -10.67 -7.37
CA ASP A 88 10.80 -11.40 -8.44
C ASP A 88 10.16 -11.25 -9.83
N ALA A 89 9.00 -10.59 -9.94
CA ALA A 89 8.32 -10.35 -11.22
C ALA A 89 8.50 -8.91 -11.75
N GLY A 90 9.40 -8.12 -11.15
CA GLY A 90 9.71 -6.77 -11.59
C GLY A 90 8.67 -5.74 -11.13
N ASP A 91 8.54 -4.64 -11.87
CA ASP A 91 7.66 -3.52 -11.56
C ASP A 91 6.47 -3.40 -12.55
N LEU A 92 5.47 -2.60 -12.17
CA LEU A 92 4.24 -2.42 -12.95
C LEU A 92 4.49 -1.74 -14.29
N GLU A 93 5.52 -0.91 -14.41
CA GLU A 93 5.91 -0.29 -15.68
C GLU A 93 6.38 -1.35 -16.67
N ALA A 94 7.29 -2.22 -16.24
CA ALA A 94 7.77 -3.36 -17.03
C ALA A 94 6.64 -4.34 -17.35
N TYR A 95 5.70 -4.54 -16.42
CA TYR A 95 4.52 -5.38 -16.61
C TYR A 95 3.61 -4.84 -17.72
N MET A 96 3.23 -3.56 -17.66
CA MET A 96 2.40 -2.91 -18.68
C MET A 96 3.07 -2.92 -20.06
N LYS A 97 4.40 -2.74 -20.13
CA LYS A 97 5.14 -2.80 -21.40
C LYS A 97 5.06 -4.16 -22.10
N LYS A 98 4.91 -5.25 -21.34
CA LYS A 98 4.85 -6.62 -21.89
C LYS A 98 3.44 -7.05 -22.30
N GLY A 99 2.40 -6.53 -21.62
CA GLY A 99 1.06 -7.13 -21.68
C GLY A 99 -0.12 -6.16 -21.87
N TYR A 100 0.10 -4.90 -22.25
CA TYR A 100 -1.00 -3.94 -22.45
C TYR A 100 -1.76 -4.14 -23.78
N PRO A 101 -3.10 -3.99 -23.83
CA PRO A 101 -4.01 -3.66 -22.72
C PRO A 101 -4.29 -4.86 -21.81
N LEU A 102 -4.44 -4.57 -20.51
CA LEU A 102 -4.81 -5.59 -19.53
C LEU A 102 -6.34 -5.77 -19.49
N PRO A 103 -6.87 -6.99 -19.28
CA PRO A 103 -8.28 -7.20 -19.00
C PRO A 103 -8.75 -6.36 -17.79
N GLU A 104 -10.00 -5.88 -17.82
CA GLU A 104 -10.52 -5.06 -16.72
C GLU A 104 -10.51 -5.79 -15.38
N GLU A 105 -10.80 -7.09 -15.36
CA GLU A 105 -10.71 -7.94 -14.16
C GLU A 105 -9.30 -7.89 -13.54
N GLU A 106 -8.26 -7.90 -14.38
CA GLU A 106 -6.87 -7.79 -13.94
C GLU A 106 -6.55 -6.39 -13.42
N VAL A 107 -7.03 -5.34 -14.09
CA VAL A 107 -6.88 -3.96 -13.61
C VAL A 107 -7.54 -3.78 -12.25
N LEU A 108 -8.78 -4.25 -12.09
CA LEU A 108 -9.50 -4.20 -10.80
C LEU A 108 -8.73 -4.97 -9.72
N SER A 109 -8.18 -6.14 -10.06
CA SER A 109 -7.35 -6.94 -9.16
C SER A 109 -6.11 -6.17 -8.68
N ILE A 110 -5.34 -5.59 -9.61
CA ILE A 110 -4.14 -4.80 -9.31
C ILE A 110 -4.52 -3.60 -8.43
N VAL A 111 -5.56 -2.86 -8.79
CA VAL A 111 -5.98 -1.65 -8.06
C VAL A 111 -6.48 -1.97 -6.66
N THR A 112 -7.27 -3.04 -6.50
CA THR A 112 -7.73 -3.47 -5.18
C THR A 112 -6.56 -3.80 -4.25
N GLN A 113 -5.57 -4.57 -4.73
CA GLN A 113 -4.36 -4.89 -3.96
C GLN A 113 -3.60 -3.63 -3.55
N LEU A 114 -3.42 -2.69 -4.47
CA LEU A 114 -2.78 -1.41 -4.21
C LEU A 114 -3.54 -0.56 -3.19
N LEU A 115 -4.86 -0.54 -3.26
CA LEU A 115 -5.70 0.17 -2.30
C LEU A 115 -5.63 -0.47 -0.90
N LEU A 116 -5.57 -1.81 -0.80
CA LEU A 116 -5.36 -2.51 0.47
C LEU A 116 -4.02 -2.11 1.10
N GLY A 117 -2.94 -2.09 0.32
CA GLY A 117 -1.63 -1.66 0.82
C GLY A 117 -1.63 -0.18 1.24
N LEU A 118 -2.28 0.68 0.45
CA LEU A 118 -2.34 2.11 0.74
C LEU A 118 -3.19 2.44 1.98
N ASP A 119 -4.31 1.75 2.17
CA ASP A 119 -5.15 1.87 3.36
C ASP A 119 -4.37 1.52 4.63
N HIS A 120 -3.58 0.44 4.58
CA HIS A 120 -2.71 0.06 5.70
C HIS A 120 -1.67 1.16 6.03
N ILE A 121 -0.98 1.70 5.02
CA ILE A 121 -0.01 2.80 5.20
C ILE A 121 -0.69 4.01 5.86
N HIS A 122 -1.88 4.39 5.38
CA HIS A 122 -2.62 5.55 5.89
C HIS A 122 -3.14 5.34 7.32
N LYS A 123 -3.60 4.13 7.67
CA LYS A 123 -4.04 3.78 9.03
C LYS A 123 -2.88 3.79 10.03
N LYS A 124 -1.66 3.45 9.59
CA LYS A 124 -0.42 3.64 10.37
C LYS A 124 0.08 5.09 10.44
N ASN A 125 -0.76 6.05 10.02
CA ASN A 125 -0.47 7.49 10.02
C ASN A 125 0.78 7.87 9.20
N ARG A 126 0.95 7.23 8.05
CA ARG A 126 2.06 7.47 7.12
C ARG A 126 1.56 7.91 5.76
N VAL A 127 2.44 8.57 5.01
CA VAL A 127 2.22 8.98 3.61
C VAL A 127 3.35 8.41 2.76
N HIS A 128 3.03 7.80 1.63
CA HIS A 128 3.99 7.15 0.74
C HIS A 128 4.82 8.15 -0.07
N ARG A 129 4.19 9.19 -0.63
CA ARG A 129 4.80 10.32 -1.38
C ARG A 129 5.50 10.01 -2.71
N ASP A 130 5.61 8.76 -3.16
CA ASP A 130 6.20 8.43 -4.48
C ASP A 130 5.51 7.23 -5.15
N ILE A 131 4.18 7.22 -5.16
CA ILE A 131 3.39 6.20 -5.86
C ILE A 131 3.48 6.43 -7.37
N LYS A 132 4.07 5.47 -8.08
CA LYS A 132 4.20 5.41 -9.54
C LYS A 132 4.42 3.94 -9.97
N PRO A 133 4.23 3.59 -11.25
CA PRO A 133 4.36 2.20 -11.70
C PRO A 133 5.73 1.57 -11.43
N GLU A 134 6.81 2.35 -11.47
CA GLU A 134 8.19 1.88 -11.20
C GLU A 134 8.42 1.53 -9.72
N ASN A 135 7.57 2.03 -8.81
CA ASN A 135 7.62 1.74 -7.38
C ASN A 135 6.52 0.75 -6.94
N ILE A 136 5.81 0.16 -7.91
CA ILE A 136 4.83 -0.88 -7.67
C ILE A 136 5.42 -2.19 -8.16
N PHE A 137 5.75 -3.06 -7.23
CA PHE A 137 6.42 -4.33 -7.51
C PHE A 137 5.44 -5.48 -7.61
N LEU A 138 5.79 -6.46 -8.42
CA LEU A 138 5.04 -7.68 -8.61
C LEU A 138 5.87 -8.87 -8.11
N SER A 139 5.22 -9.83 -7.48
CA SER A 139 5.81 -11.14 -7.21
C SER A 139 5.18 -12.19 -8.12
N SER A 140 5.99 -13.14 -8.55
CA SER A 140 5.55 -14.33 -9.30
C SER A 140 4.66 -15.23 -8.45
N ALA A 141 4.73 -15.08 -7.12
CA ALA A 141 3.78 -15.66 -6.20
C ALA A 141 2.35 -15.23 -6.57
N LYS A 142 1.46 -16.20 -6.69
CA LYS A 142 0.03 -15.99 -6.84
C LYS A 142 -0.60 -16.05 -5.46
N ALA A 143 -1.08 -14.93 -4.92
CA ALA A 143 -1.83 -14.96 -3.66
C ALA A 143 -3.04 -15.89 -3.84
N GLY A 144 -3.21 -16.84 -2.91
CA GLY A 144 -4.36 -17.74 -2.90
C GLY A 144 -4.49 -18.70 -4.08
N GLY A 145 -3.49 -18.81 -4.97
CA GLY A 145 -3.65 -19.52 -6.25
C GLY A 145 -4.51 -18.77 -7.27
N GLY A 146 -4.70 -17.46 -7.09
CA GLY A 146 -5.41 -16.59 -8.02
C GLY A 146 -4.75 -16.50 -9.40
N ARG A 147 -5.48 -15.95 -10.37
CA ARG A 147 -5.04 -15.82 -11.76
C ARG A 147 -3.90 -14.80 -11.92
N TRP A 148 -3.88 -13.78 -11.06
CA TRP A 148 -3.06 -12.57 -11.20
C TRP A 148 -1.91 -12.52 -10.18
N PRO A 149 -0.82 -11.80 -10.49
CA PRO A 149 0.33 -11.66 -9.60
C PRO A 149 -0.01 -10.87 -8.32
N VAL A 150 0.78 -11.10 -7.27
CA VAL A 150 0.73 -10.26 -6.06
C VAL A 150 1.38 -8.92 -6.36
N VAL A 151 0.67 -7.84 -6.07
CA VAL A 151 1.14 -6.47 -6.25
C VAL A 151 1.46 -5.85 -4.89
N ARG A 152 2.60 -5.16 -4.80
CA ARG A 152 3.09 -4.52 -3.59
C ARG A 152 3.53 -3.09 -3.87
N LEU A 153 3.10 -2.16 -3.03
CA LEU A 153 3.69 -0.83 -2.95
C LEU A 153 5.11 -0.95 -2.38
N GLY A 154 6.08 -0.29 -3.00
CA GLY A 154 7.45 -0.26 -2.53
C GLY A 154 8.12 1.10 -2.76
N ASP A 155 9.44 1.13 -2.59
CA ASP A 155 10.25 2.35 -2.55
C ASP A 155 9.76 3.41 -1.56
N PHE A 156 9.99 3.09 -0.29
CA PHE A 156 9.65 3.95 0.83
C PHE A 156 10.74 4.97 1.18
N GLY A 157 11.72 5.21 0.29
CA GLY A 157 12.75 6.24 0.50
C GLY A 157 12.19 7.66 0.59
N SER A 158 10.90 7.83 0.26
CA SER A 158 10.12 9.04 0.47
C SER A 158 8.96 8.84 1.45
N VAL A 159 8.86 7.80 2.27
CA VAL A 159 7.76 7.71 3.27
C VAL A 159 7.95 8.72 4.39
N LYS A 160 6.86 9.25 4.97
CA LYS A 160 6.94 10.07 6.19
C LYS A 160 5.87 9.69 7.21
N ARG A 161 6.29 9.55 8.48
CA ARG A 161 5.38 9.47 9.62
C ARG A 161 4.78 10.86 9.88
N LEU A 162 3.46 10.93 9.96
CA LEU A 162 2.76 12.16 10.33
C LEU A 162 2.78 12.33 11.85
N SER A 163 2.87 13.57 12.34
CA SER A 163 2.83 13.86 13.77
C SER A 163 1.48 13.55 14.41
N TYR A 164 0.39 13.66 13.64
CA TYR A 164 -0.96 13.28 14.02
C TYR A 164 -1.80 12.99 12.76
N TRP A 165 -3.00 12.45 12.93
CA TRP A 165 -3.86 12.07 11.80
C TRP A 165 -4.34 13.30 11.02
N GLY A 166 -4.15 13.29 9.71
CA GLY A 166 -4.43 14.45 8.86
C GLY A 166 -3.41 15.58 8.99
N ALA A 167 -2.26 15.35 9.63
CA ALA A 167 -1.18 16.33 9.67
C ALA A 167 -0.69 16.67 8.26
N ARG A 168 -0.18 17.89 8.15
CA ARG A 168 0.22 18.53 6.91
C ARG A 168 1.73 18.45 6.75
N VAL A 169 2.19 18.07 5.55
CA VAL A 169 3.62 18.01 5.19
C VAL A 169 3.93 19.09 4.15
N VAL A 170 5.12 19.71 4.21
CA VAL A 170 5.51 20.85 3.34
C VAL A 170 6.63 20.49 2.34
N SER A 171 7.31 19.35 2.51
CA SER A 171 8.44 18.95 1.65
C SER A 171 7.99 18.61 0.22
N ARG A 172 8.67 19.17 -0.80
CA ARG A 172 8.48 18.78 -2.21
C ARG A 172 9.34 17.56 -2.55
N VAL A 173 8.79 16.36 -2.36
CA VAL A 173 9.40 15.08 -2.74
C VAL A 173 8.43 14.28 -3.62
N GLY A 174 8.97 13.36 -4.43
CA GLY A 174 8.23 12.52 -5.35
C GLY A 174 8.54 12.80 -6.82
N THR A 175 7.99 11.98 -7.70
CA THR A 175 8.19 12.10 -9.15
C THR A 175 7.29 13.20 -9.73
N PRO A 176 7.83 14.25 -10.39
CA PRO A 176 7.06 15.47 -10.73
C PRO A 176 5.75 15.24 -11.47
N LEU A 177 5.70 14.23 -12.35
CA LEU A 177 4.52 13.90 -13.16
C LEU A 177 3.38 13.22 -12.38
N TYR A 178 3.64 12.82 -11.13
CA TYR A 178 2.68 12.16 -10.25
C TYR A 178 2.24 13.04 -9.08
N LEU A 179 2.83 14.24 -8.93
CA LEU A 179 2.54 15.12 -7.80
C LEU A 179 1.11 15.67 -7.85
N ALA A 180 0.48 15.71 -6.67
CA ALA A 180 -0.83 16.29 -6.49
C ALA A 180 -0.82 17.82 -6.65
N PRO A 181 -1.91 18.45 -7.12
CA PRO A 181 -2.02 19.90 -7.32
C PRO A 181 -1.58 20.73 -6.11
N GLU A 182 -1.94 20.30 -4.91
CA GLU A 182 -1.56 20.98 -3.67
C GLU A 182 -0.05 20.96 -3.41
N ILE A 183 0.64 19.87 -3.76
CA ILE A 183 2.12 19.77 -3.60
C ILE A 183 2.80 20.67 -4.62
N VAL A 184 2.32 20.62 -5.87
CA VAL A 184 2.84 21.43 -6.98
C VAL A 184 2.68 22.93 -6.67
N ALA A 185 1.55 23.32 -6.07
CA ALA A 185 1.30 24.68 -5.61
C ALA A 185 2.09 25.09 -4.34
N GLY A 186 2.87 24.17 -3.74
CA GLY A 186 3.63 24.42 -2.53
C GLY A 186 2.79 24.48 -1.25
N TYR A 187 1.56 23.98 -1.28
CA TYR A 187 0.72 23.86 -0.10
C TYR A 187 1.05 22.61 0.69
N ALA A 188 0.68 22.64 1.97
CA ALA A 188 0.84 21.51 2.84
C ALA A 188 -0.18 20.42 2.51
N TYR A 189 0.26 19.16 2.48
CA TYR A 189 -0.52 18.03 1.98
C TYR A 189 -0.72 16.93 3.03
N THR A 190 -1.71 16.06 2.79
CA THR A 190 -2.08 14.92 3.63
C THR A 190 -1.93 13.62 2.85
N SER A 191 -2.34 12.49 3.42
CA SER A 191 -2.45 11.19 2.74
C SER A 191 -3.27 11.23 1.44
N LYS A 192 -4.12 12.25 1.23
CA LYS A 192 -4.87 12.45 -0.02
C LYS A 192 -4.00 12.76 -1.24
N ALA A 193 -2.74 13.13 -1.05
CA ALA A 193 -1.78 13.25 -2.15
C ALA A 193 -1.41 11.88 -2.74
N ASP A 194 -1.34 10.84 -1.92
CA ASP A 194 -1.12 9.48 -2.40
C ASP A 194 -2.32 8.98 -3.23
N ILE A 195 -3.55 9.36 -2.85
CA ILE A 195 -4.77 9.02 -3.62
C ILE A 195 -4.73 9.63 -5.02
N TRP A 196 -4.24 10.86 -5.16
CA TRP A 196 -4.04 11.46 -6.48
C TRP A 196 -3.02 10.67 -7.31
N SER A 197 -1.88 10.35 -6.72
CA SER A 197 -0.81 9.60 -7.37
C SER A 197 -1.29 8.21 -7.81
N MET A 198 -2.08 7.53 -6.94
CA MET A 198 -2.79 6.29 -7.26
C MET A 198 -3.75 6.47 -8.43
N GLY A 199 -4.55 7.55 -8.44
CA GLY A 199 -5.44 7.88 -9.55
C GLY A 199 -4.71 8.01 -10.89
N LEU A 200 -3.50 8.57 -10.90
CA LEU A 200 -2.66 8.64 -12.10
C LEU A 200 -2.12 7.27 -12.53
N VAL A 201 -1.79 6.39 -11.58
CA VAL A 201 -1.43 4.99 -11.87
C VAL A 201 -2.61 4.26 -12.51
N VAL A 202 -3.82 4.34 -11.93
CA VAL A 202 -5.01 3.69 -12.49
C VAL A 202 -5.38 4.27 -13.86
N TYR A 203 -5.24 5.58 -14.04
CA TYR A 203 -5.42 6.21 -15.35
C TYR A 203 -4.47 5.62 -16.40
N ARG A 204 -3.19 5.40 -16.04
CA ARG A 204 -2.22 4.73 -16.93
C ARG A 204 -2.59 3.28 -17.20
N LEU A 205 -3.08 2.54 -16.21
CA LEU A 205 -3.58 1.18 -16.45
C LEU A 205 -4.74 1.16 -17.46
N MET A 206 -5.57 2.20 -17.49
CA MET A 206 -6.67 2.31 -18.46
C MET A 206 -6.24 2.81 -19.84
N VAL A 207 -5.32 3.77 -19.93
CA VAL A 207 -5.05 4.54 -21.18
C VAL A 207 -3.60 4.44 -21.66
N ASN A 208 -2.72 3.76 -20.92
CA ASN A 208 -1.27 3.64 -21.15
C ASN A 208 -0.52 4.97 -21.34
N ARG A 209 -1.05 6.05 -20.76
CA ARG A 209 -0.44 7.39 -20.75
C ARG A 209 -1.01 8.20 -19.61
N LEU A 210 -0.28 9.23 -19.17
CA LEU A 210 -0.82 10.21 -18.24
C LEU A 210 -1.92 11.06 -18.90
N PRO A 211 -2.88 11.59 -18.12
CA PRO A 211 -3.99 12.39 -18.64
C PRO A 211 -3.52 13.69 -19.33
N PHE A 212 -2.41 14.25 -18.87
CA PHE A 212 -1.85 15.49 -19.39
C PHE A 212 -0.63 15.19 -20.27
N ARG A 213 -0.81 15.23 -21.59
CA ARG A 213 0.31 15.21 -22.56
C ARG A 213 1.14 16.49 -22.39
N THR A 214 2.42 16.34 -22.07
CA THR A 214 3.31 17.46 -21.75
C THR A 214 4.69 17.22 -22.35
N THR A 215 5.38 18.30 -22.72
CA THR A 215 6.76 18.27 -23.22
C THR A 215 7.77 18.76 -22.18
N SER A 216 7.30 19.31 -21.05
CA SER A 216 8.12 19.76 -19.93
C SER A 216 7.39 19.65 -18.59
N VAL A 217 8.14 19.59 -17.50
CA VAL A 217 7.60 19.57 -16.13
C VAL A 217 6.76 20.82 -15.85
N ASP A 218 7.19 22.00 -16.30
CA ASP A 218 6.43 23.24 -16.11
C ASP A 218 5.09 23.24 -16.85
N ALA A 219 5.06 22.65 -18.05
CA ALA A 219 3.80 22.47 -18.79
C ALA A 219 2.88 21.49 -18.04
N HIS A 220 3.43 20.42 -17.46
CA HIS A 220 2.68 19.49 -16.63
C HIS A 220 2.08 20.17 -15.40
N THR A 221 2.90 20.89 -14.63
CA THR A 221 2.48 21.67 -13.47
C THR A 221 1.31 22.60 -13.79
N ARG A 222 1.42 23.41 -14.86
CA ARG A 222 0.32 24.31 -15.26
C ARG A 222 -0.96 23.54 -15.60
N ARG A 223 -0.86 22.41 -16.30
CA ARG A 223 -2.05 21.60 -16.66
C ARG A 223 -2.70 20.97 -15.44
N VAL A 224 -1.93 20.43 -14.51
CA VAL A 224 -2.43 19.84 -13.26
C VAL A 224 -3.20 20.87 -12.42
N LEU A 225 -2.75 22.13 -12.41
CA LEU A 225 -3.40 23.21 -11.65
C LEU A 225 -4.69 23.71 -12.33
N HIS A 226 -4.71 23.79 -13.65
CA HIS A 226 -5.77 24.53 -14.37
C HIS A 226 -6.74 23.67 -15.19
N LEU A 227 -6.35 22.48 -15.61
CA LEU A 227 -7.17 21.62 -16.49
C LEU A 227 -7.76 20.43 -15.73
N SER A 228 -8.91 19.96 -16.21
CA SER A 228 -9.47 18.66 -15.81
C SER A 228 -8.93 17.57 -16.72
N PRO A 229 -8.58 16.38 -16.19
CA PRO A 229 -8.17 15.26 -17.03
C PRO A 229 -9.35 14.76 -17.88
N PRO A 230 -9.12 14.27 -19.11
CA PRO A 230 -10.18 13.65 -19.90
C PRO A 230 -10.58 12.32 -19.27
N HIS A 231 -11.89 12.02 -19.24
CA HIS A 231 -12.40 10.81 -18.60
C HIS A 231 -11.81 9.54 -19.26
N PRO A 232 -11.15 8.63 -18.51
CA PRO A 232 -10.37 7.55 -19.11
C PRO A 232 -11.21 6.54 -19.90
N SER A 233 -12.46 6.29 -19.50
CA SER A 233 -13.37 5.38 -20.24
C SER A 233 -13.81 5.95 -21.61
N THR A 234 -13.58 7.23 -21.89
CA THR A 234 -13.84 7.80 -23.23
C THR A 234 -12.67 7.57 -24.18
N LEU A 235 -11.54 7.09 -23.66
CA LEU A 235 -10.28 6.89 -24.37
C LEU A 235 -9.85 5.42 -24.41
N SER A 236 -10.66 4.53 -23.83
CA SER A 236 -10.34 3.12 -23.61
C SER A 236 -11.61 2.27 -23.57
N GLY A 237 -11.48 0.94 -23.58
CA GLY A 237 -12.60 0.00 -23.52
C GLY A 237 -13.08 -0.37 -22.11
N TYR A 238 -12.52 0.24 -21.06
CA TYR A 238 -12.85 -0.06 -19.66
C TYR A 238 -14.19 0.57 -19.24
N SER A 239 -14.81 0.00 -18.20
CA SER A 239 -16.10 0.47 -17.70
C SER A 239 -16.09 1.95 -17.30
N ARG A 240 -17.25 2.59 -17.49
CA ARG A 240 -17.46 3.95 -17.01
C ARG A 240 -17.29 4.04 -15.50
N ALA A 241 -17.76 3.04 -14.75
CA ALA A 241 -17.69 3.02 -13.29
C ALA A 241 -16.24 3.09 -12.77
N LEU A 242 -15.32 2.30 -13.34
CA LEU A 242 -13.89 2.42 -13.04
C LEU A 242 -13.35 3.81 -13.37
N GLY A 243 -13.76 4.38 -14.51
CA GLY A 243 -13.38 5.73 -14.90
C GLY A 243 -13.86 6.81 -13.92
N GLU A 244 -15.08 6.71 -13.39
CA GLU A 244 -15.60 7.64 -12.38
C GLU A 244 -14.80 7.56 -11.07
N CYS A 245 -14.39 6.34 -10.65
CA CYS A 245 -13.47 6.18 -9.51
C CYS A 245 -12.14 6.91 -9.76
N VAL A 246 -11.55 6.79 -10.95
CA VAL A 246 -10.32 7.50 -11.32
C VAL A 246 -10.52 9.02 -11.28
N MET A 247 -11.64 9.52 -11.80
CA MET A 247 -11.96 10.95 -11.78
C MET A 247 -12.14 11.48 -10.35
N ALA A 248 -12.72 10.67 -9.44
CA ALA A 248 -12.83 11.01 -8.02
C ALA A 248 -11.44 11.10 -7.35
N MET A 249 -10.52 10.18 -7.66
CA MET A 249 -9.12 10.25 -7.20
C MET A 249 -8.39 11.49 -7.74
N LEU A 250 -8.65 11.87 -8.99
CA LEU A 250 -8.04 13.02 -9.67
C LEU A 250 -8.78 14.35 -9.43
N SER A 251 -9.53 14.46 -8.33
CA SER A 251 -10.14 15.73 -7.92
C SER A 251 -9.09 16.73 -7.46
N ARG A 252 -9.06 17.94 -8.05
CA ARG A 252 -8.11 19.00 -7.65
C ARG A 252 -8.27 19.42 -6.19
N ASN A 253 -9.51 19.42 -5.68
CA ASN A 253 -9.76 19.65 -4.27
C ASN A 253 -9.52 18.34 -3.50
N TRP A 254 -8.40 18.26 -2.78
CA TRP A 254 -8.01 17.08 -2.00
C TRP A 254 -9.05 16.64 -0.96
N LYS A 255 -9.91 17.55 -0.48
CA LYS A 255 -11.01 17.21 0.44
C LYS A 255 -12.09 16.34 -0.23
N ARG A 256 -12.28 16.50 -1.54
CA ARG A 256 -13.25 15.72 -2.35
C ARG A 256 -12.70 14.36 -2.79
N ARG A 257 -11.40 14.11 -2.65
CA ARG A 257 -10.83 12.79 -2.98
C ARG A 257 -11.29 11.77 -1.94
N PRO A 258 -11.70 10.55 -2.35
CA PRO A 258 -12.01 9.49 -1.40
C PRO A 258 -10.75 9.04 -0.64
N SER A 259 -10.91 8.33 0.48
CA SER A 259 -9.83 7.56 1.09
C SER A 259 -9.65 6.21 0.38
N ALA A 260 -8.54 5.52 0.61
CA ALA A 260 -8.34 4.15 0.13
C ALA A 260 -9.44 3.22 0.68
N GLU A 261 -9.77 3.33 1.97
CA GLU A 261 -10.92 2.63 2.58
C GLU A 261 -12.25 2.90 1.86
N ALA A 262 -12.56 4.16 1.55
CA ALA A 262 -13.81 4.50 0.87
C ALA A 262 -13.89 3.92 -0.54
N LEU A 263 -12.75 3.85 -1.24
CA LEU A 263 -12.67 3.21 -2.56
C LEU A 263 -12.87 1.69 -2.46
N LEU A 264 -12.27 1.02 -1.48
CA LEU A 264 -12.42 -0.43 -1.26
C LEU A 264 -13.86 -0.85 -0.94
N ARG A 265 -14.68 0.07 -0.42
CA ARG A 265 -16.11 -0.13 -0.14
C ARG A 265 -17.03 0.18 -1.31
N CYS A 266 -16.52 0.70 -2.42
CA CYS A 266 -17.32 1.00 -3.61
C CYS A 266 -17.65 -0.27 -4.40
N ASP A 267 -18.84 -0.33 -4.99
CA ASP A 267 -19.35 -1.43 -5.82
C ASP A 267 -18.35 -1.93 -6.90
N VAL A 268 -17.48 -1.04 -7.39
CA VAL A 268 -16.46 -1.38 -8.40
C VAL A 268 -15.36 -2.29 -7.84
N PHE A 269 -14.92 -2.05 -6.61
CA PHE A 269 -13.77 -2.76 -6.00
C PHE A 269 -14.19 -3.79 -4.96
N GLN A 270 -15.39 -3.66 -4.39
CA GLN A 270 -15.88 -4.55 -3.33
C GLN A 270 -15.88 -6.04 -3.75
N PRO A 271 -16.35 -6.44 -4.96
CA PRO A 271 -16.34 -7.84 -5.36
C PRO A 271 -14.91 -8.41 -5.42
N THR A 272 -14.00 -7.66 -6.01
CA THR A 272 -12.58 -8.02 -6.14
C THR A 272 -11.88 -8.02 -4.79
N SER A 273 -12.21 -7.07 -3.90
CA SER A 273 -11.71 -7.00 -2.53
C SER A 273 -12.00 -8.29 -1.79
N LEU A 274 -13.25 -8.78 -1.85
CA LEU A 274 -13.67 -10.04 -1.23
C LEU A 274 -12.90 -11.27 -1.76
N GLN A 275 -12.42 -11.23 -3.01
CA GLN A 275 -11.62 -12.30 -3.62
C GLN A 275 -10.14 -12.21 -3.24
N HIS A 276 -9.59 -11.01 -3.04
CA HIS A 276 -8.21 -10.80 -2.61
C HIS A 276 -7.95 -11.08 -1.13
N LEU A 277 -8.99 -11.40 -0.36
CA LEU A 277 -8.86 -11.78 1.06
C LEU A 277 -8.24 -13.17 1.30
N TRP A 278 -7.73 -13.83 0.25
CA TRP A 278 -7.48 -15.26 0.25
C TRP A 278 -5.98 -15.52 0.04
N ILE A 279 -5.23 -15.70 1.13
CA ILE A 279 -4.12 -16.65 1.13
C ILE A 279 -4.75 -17.99 1.55
N ARG A 280 -4.53 -19.07 0.79
CA ARG A 280 -5.22 -20.38 0.90
C ARG A 280 -5.57 -20.80 2.33
N ALA A 281 -6.87 -20.91 2.60
CA ALA A 281 -7.52 -21.98 3.37
C ALA A 281 -8.79 -22.41 2.58
N PRO A 282 -9.25 -23.68 2.67
CA PRO A 282 -10.30 -24.28 1.83
C PRO A 282 -11.67 -23.57 1.93
N PRO A 283 -12.66 -23.89 1.06
CA PRO A 283 -13.66 -22.94 0.59
C PRO A 283 -14.70 -22.64 1.66
N GLN A 284 -14.58 -21.49 2.32
CA GLN A 284 -15.70 -20.96 3.10
C GLN A 284 -15.68 -19.46 3.39
N ALA A 285 -15.08 -18.60 2.56
CA ALA A 285 -14.92 -17.16 2.79
C ALA A 285 -14.26 -16.86 4.16
N SER A 286 -13.30 -15.96 4.21
CA SER A 286 -12.77 -15.51 5.50
C SER A 286 -12.69 -13.99 5.48
N PRO A 287 -13.19 -13.32 6.53
CA PRO A 287 -13.24 -11.87 6.56
C PRO A 287 -11.81 -11.34 6.74
N CYS A 288 -11.43 -10.39 5.89
CA CYS A 288 -10.29 -9.54 6.17
C CYS A 288 -10.72 -8.54 7.22
N LEU A 289 -10.05 -8.62 8.35
CA LEU A 289 -10.32 -7.83 9.53
C LEU A 289 -9.24 -6.77 9.71
N PHE A 290 -9.60 -5.66 10.32
CA PHE A 290 -8.66 -4.60 10.70
C PHE A 290 -8.75 -4.33 12.18
N VAL A 291 -7.60 -4.18 12.82
CA VAL A 291 -7.53 -3.70 14.20
C VAL A 291 -8.02 -2.25 14.24
N ARG A 292 -9.15 -2.02 14.90
CA ARG A 292 -9.85 -0.72 14.90
C ARG A 292 -9.49 0.17 16.09
N ARG A 293 -8.99 -0.40 17.19
CA ARG A 293 -8.64 0.35 18.40
C ARG A 293 -7.18 0.77 18.40
N ARG A 294 -6.94 2.05 18.70
CA ARG A 294 -5.58 2.65 18.74
C ARG A 294 -4.73 2.22 19.94
N THR A 295 -5.37 1.80 21.02
CA THR A 295 -4.72 1.44 22.29
C THR A 295 -4.64 -0.07 22.50
N SER A 296 -5.17 -0.86 21.56
CA SER A 296 -5.28 -2.31 21.72
C SER A 296 -4.09 -3.02 21.08
N LEU A 297 -3.47 -3.89 21.86
CA LEU A 297 -2.44 -4.84 21.43
C LEU A 297 -3.06 -6.22 21.48
N LEU A 298 -3.41 -6.78 20.32
CA LEU A 298 -3.90 -8.15 20.24
C LEU A 298 -2.71 -9.07 19.93
N ALA A 299 -2.32 -9.91 20.89
CA ALA A 299 -1.18 -10.81 20.71
C ALA A 299 -1.53 -11.99 19.79
N VAL A 300 -0.64 -12.28 18.85
CA VAL A 300 -0.60 -13.52 18.07
C VAL A 300 0.33 -14.49 18.77
N HIS A 301 -0.18 -15.66 19.09
CA HIS A 301 0.53 -16.72 19.79
C HIS A 301 0.87 -17.88 18.84
N ALA A 302 1.96 -18.60 19.13
CA ALA A 302 2.37 -19.76 18.33
C ALA A 302 1.43 -20.97 18.46
N ALA A 303 0.57 -20.98 19.49
CA ALA A 303 -0.38 -22.03 19.79
C ALA A 303 -1.61 -21.42 20.50
N PRO A 304 -2.79 -22.07 20.52
CA PRO A 304 -4.01 -21.54 21.14
C PRO A 304 -3.94 -21.61 22.68
N SER A 305 -3.04 -20.83 23.27
CA SER A 305 -2.78 -20.76 24.71
C SER A 305 -2.10 -19.43 25.06
N GLU A 306 -2.54 -18.78 26.14
CA GLU A 306 -1.93 -17.51 26.62
C GLU A 306 -0.50 -17.72 27.14
N ARG A 307 -0.14 -18.95 27.49
CA ARG A 307 1.22 -19.32 27.91
C ARG A 307 2.15 -19.58 26.73
N SER A 308 1.62 -19.64 25.51
CA SER A 308 2.41 -19.84 24.29
C SER A 308 3.19 -18.57 23.95
N GLN A 309 4.34 -18.75 23.30
CA GLN A 309 5.18 -17.66 22.82
C GLN A 309 4.35 -16.67 21.99
N ALA A 310 4.37 -15.40 22.40
CA ALA A 310 3.85 -14.32 21.60
C ALA A 310 4.77 -14.13 20.39
N LEU A 311 4.24 -14.40 19.21
CA LEU A 311 4.93 -14.18 17.94
C LEU A 311 4.94 -12.71 17.57
N ARG A 312 3.84 -12.00 17.86
CA ARG A 312 3.63 -10.61 17.47
C ARG A 312 2.49 -9.97 18.24
N ALA A 313 2.50 -8.66 18.40
CA ALA A 313 1.29 -7.90 18.73
C ALA A 313 0.71 -7.22 17.48
N LEU A 314 -0.59 -7.35 17.28
CA LEU A 314 -1.36 -6.66 16.26
C LEU A 314 -1.75 -5.29 16.79
N GLU A 315 -1.59 -4.30 15.94
CA GLU A 315 -1.82 -2.89 16.23
C GLU A 315 -2.84 -2.29 15.27
N PHE A 316 -3.35 -1.11 15.62
CA PHE A 316 -4.28 -0.35 14.77
C PHE A 316 -3.85 -0.31 13.30
N GLY A 317 -4.77 -0.72 12.42
CA GLY A 317 -4.58 -0.74 10.97
C GLY A 317 -3.95 -2.02 10.41
N ASP A 318 -3.53 -2.97 11.24
CA ASP A 318 -3.02 -4.26 10.75
C ASP A 318 -4.13 -5.04 10.03
N GLN A 319 -3.76 -5.66 8.91
CA GLN A 319 -4.62 -6.54 8.13
C GLN A 319 -4.55 -7.96 8.69
N VAL A 320 -5.67 -8.43 9.21
CA VAL A 320 -5.81 -9.69 9.92
C VAL A 320 -6.66 -10.63 9.06
N TYR A 321 -6.10 -11.79 8.72
CA TYR A 321 -6.80 -12.80 7.92
C TYR A 321 -6.97 -14.06 8.75
N LEU A 322 -8.22 -14.44 9.00
CA LEU A 322 -8.56 -15.63 9.78
C LEU A 322 -8.72 -16.84 8.86
N SER A 323 -8.66 -18.05 9.43
CA SER A 323 -8.80 -19.28 8.64
C SER A 323 -10.25 -19.66 8.27
N SER A 324 -11.28 -19.03 8.88
CA SER A 324 -12.68 -19.24 8.50
C SER A 324 -13.61 -18.05 8.80
N CYS A 325 -14.76 -17.96 8.13
CA CYS A 325 -15.80 -16.96 8.42
C CYS A 325 -16.42 -17.10 9.82
N ASP A 326 -16.64 -18.32 10.31
CA ASP A 326 -17.16 -18.55 11.67
C ASP A 326 -16.16 -18.15 12.75
N SER A 327 -14.88 -18.01 12.39
CA SER A 327 -13.86 -17.51 13.29
C SER A 327 -14.20 -16.15 13.89
N MET A 328 -14.96 -15.29 13.20
CA MET A 328 -15.37 -13.99 13.78
C MET A 328 -16.33 -14.17 14.96
N ASN A 329 -17.32 -15.06 14.82
CA ASN A 329 -18.25 -15.38 15.91
C ASN A 329 -17.51 -16.02 17.09
N ARG A 330 -16.58 -16.93 16.79
CA ARG A 330 -15.73 -17.60 17.79
C ARG A 330 -14.82 -16.60 18.52
N LEU A 331 -14.25 -15.65 17.80
CA LEU A 331 -13.44 -14.58 18.38
C LEU A 331 -14.28 -13.69 19.29
N HIS A 332 -15.51 -13.32 18.89
CA HIS A 332 -16.44 -12.58 19.75
C HIS A 332 -16.87 -13.35 20.99
N ARG A 333 -16.86 -14.68 20.95
CA ARG A 333 -17.06 -15.57 22.11
C ARG A 333 -15.79 -15.73 22.97
N GLY A 334 -14.70 -15.07 22.61
CA GLY A 334 -13.40 -15.17 23.27
C GLY A 334 -12.72 -16.53 23.11
N GLU A 335 -12.99 -17.22 22.01
CA GLU A 335 -12.29 -18.45 21.63
C GLU A 335 -10.99 -18.15 20.87
N TRP A 336 -10.09 -19.14 20.86
CA TRP A 336 -8.90 -19.10 20.01
C TRP A 336 -9.26 -19.33 18.55
N VAL A 337 -8.69 -18.47 17.71
CA VAL A 337 -8.87 -18.48 16.27
C VAL A 337 -7.50 -18.51 15.60
N GLU A 338 -7.40 -19.32 14.55
CA GLU A 338 -6.21 -19.38 13.71
C GLU A 338 -6.13 -18.16 12.79
N LEU A 339 -4.98 -17.51 12.84
CA LEU A 339 -4.58 -16.37 12.06
C LEU A 339 -3.64 -16.83 10.94
N LEU A 340 -3.91 -16.41 9.71
CA LEU A 340 -3.07 -16.69 8.54
C LEU A 340 -2.08 -15.56 8.24
N HIS A 341 -2.43 -14.31 8.56
CA HIS A 341 -1.61 -13.12 8.28
C HIS A 341 -1.91 -12.02 9.31
N PRO A 342 -0.94 -11.18 9.73
CA PRO A 342 0.43 -10.99 9.17
C PRO A 342 1.45 -12.06 9.54
N VAL A 343 1.16 -12.88 10.54
CA VAL A 343 1.99 -14.04 10.91
C VAL A 343 1.06 -15.20 11.24
N ALA A 344 1.40 -16.40 10.77
CA ALA A 344 0.63 -17.59 11.06
C ALA A 344 0.68 -17.89 12.57
N GLY A 345 -0.47 -18.06 13.20
CA GLY A 345 -0.56 -18.27 14.64
C GLY A 345 -2.00 -18.28 15.13
N PHE A 346 -2.20 -17.97 16.41
CA PHE A 346 -3.51 -17.98 17.05
C PHE A 346 -3.75 -16.68 17.81
N ILE A 347 -4.95 -16.14 17.67
CA ILE A 347 -5.41 -14.95 18.40
C ILE A 347 -6.63 -15.28 19.25
N ARG A 348 -6.84 -14.49 20.30
CA ARG A 348 -8.03 -14.56 21.16
C ARG A 348 -8.37 -13.15 21.61
N ASP A 349 -9.62 -12.74 21.39
CA ASP A 349 -10.15 -11.50 21.93
C ASP A 349 -10.78 -11.78 23.30
N ALA A 350 -10.19 -11.29 24.39
CA ALA A 350 -10.69 -11.55 25.74
C ALA A 350 -12.00 -10.81 26.09
N GLY A 351 -12.58 -10.03 25.17
CA GLY A 351 -13.95 -9.54 25.29
C GLY A 351 -14.13 -8.31 26.17
N GLU A 352 -13.34 -7.25 25.96
CA GLU A 352 -13.64 -5.92 26.54
C GLU A 352 -14.58 -5.11 25.63
N THR A 353 -15.89 -5.24 25.89
CA THR A 353 -17.05 -4.37 25.56
C THR A 353 -17.25 -3.79 24.14
N GLU A 354 -16.26 -3.70 23.25
CA GLU A 354 -16.47 -3.36 21.83
C GLU A 354 -15.59 -4.21 20.89
N VAL A 355 -16.01 -4.27 19.63
CA VAL A 355 -15.38 -5.01 18.54
C VAL A 355 -13.95 -4.49 18.25
N LEU A 356 -12.95 -5.33 18.51
CA LEU A 356 -11.53 -5.07 18.24
C LEU A 356 -11.17 -5.16 16.75
N LEU A 357 -11.84 -6.06 16.04
CA LEU A 357 -11.61 -6.38 14.65
C LEU A 357 -12.87 -6.16 13.82
N ASP A 358 -12.81 -5.31 12.79
CA ASP A 358 -13.95 -5.05 11.89
C ASP A 358 -13.63 -5.48 10.47
N SER A 359 -14.67 -5.88 9.73
CA SER A 359 -14.59 -6.27 8.33
C SER A 359 -14.90 -5.09 7.41
N TYR A 360 -14.47 -5.15 6.14
CA TYR A 360 -15.00 -4.23 5.12
C TYR A 360 -16.52 -4.38 4.89
N THR A 361 -17.12 -5.47 5.37
CA THR A 361 -18.47 -5.93 5.04
C THR A 361 -19.55 -5.59 6.06
N SER A 362 -19.28 -4.79 7.09
CA SER A 362 -20.34 -4.40 8.03
C SER A 362 -21.51 -3.73 7.27
N ASN A 363 -22.74 -4.19 7.58
CA ASN A 363 -24.01 -4.05 6.84
C ASN A 363 -24.54 -2.60 6.64
N GLU A 364 -23.71 -1.57 6.75
CA GLU A 364 -24.07 -0.18 6.43
C GLU A 364 -23.71 0.23 4.98
N CYS A 365 -23.30 -0.72 4.14
CA CYS A 365 -22.84 -0.46 2.78
C CYS A 365 -23.98 -0.54 1.73
N THR A 366 -24.75 0.54 1.59
CA THR A 366 -25.44 0.87 0.32
C THR A 366 -25.04 2.27 -0.15
N VAL A 367 -23.74 2.45 -0.42
CA VAL A 367 -23.28 3.59 -1.21
C VAL A 367 -23.19 3.10 -2.65
N THR A 368 -24.37 3.00 -3.29
CA THR A 368 -24.47 2.86 -4.75
C THR A 368 -23.62 3.93 -5.40
N VAL A 369 -23.04 3.66 -6.58
CA VAL A 369 -22.23 4.63 -7.35
C VAL A 369 -22.85 6.05 -7.45
N GLY A 370 -24.18 6.18 -7.36
CA GLY A 370 -24.91 7.47 -7.27
C GLY A 370 -24.79 8.24 -5.94
N SER A 371 -24.33 7.61 -4.85
CA SER A 371 -24.15 8.21 -3.52
C SER A 371 -22.83 8.98 -3.36
N LEU A 372 -21.80 8.66 -4.17
CA LEU A 372 -20.59 9.50 -4.30
C LEU A 372 -20.90 10.91 -4.80
N THR A 373 -21.98 11.08 -5.57
CA THR A 373 -22.51 12.39 -5.98
C THR A 373 -23.18 13.14 -4.81
N ARG A 374 -23.93 12.45 -3.93
CA ARG A 374 -24.64 13.09 -2.81
C ARG A 374 -23.72 13.55 -1.66
N LEU A 375 -22.59 12.88 -1.45
CA LEU A 375 -21.55 13.30 -0.49
C LEU A 375 -20.83 14.60 -0.89
N LEU A 376 -21.04 15.08 -2.12
CA LEU A 376 -20.44 16.32 -2.64
C LEU A 376 -21.41 17.52 -2.66
N ASP A 377 -22.70 17.29 -2.43
CA ASP A 377 -23.75 18.33 -2.44
C ASP A 377 -24.19 18.80 -1.03
N GLY A 378 -23.63 18.20 0.03
CA GLY A 378 -23.96 18.52 1.43
C GLY A 378 -23.20 19.69 2.06
N VAL A 379 -22.55 20.56 1.27
CA VAL A 379 -22.00 21.82 1.79
C VAL A 379 -23.07 22.90 1.59
N PRO A 380 -23.59 23.54 2.65
CA PRO A 380 -24.53 24.63 2.50
C PRO A 380 -23.87 25.72 1.64
N LYS A 381 -24.47 26.02 0.48
CA LYS A 381 -24.25 27.29 -0.19
C LYS A 381 -24.92 28.36 0.66
N HIS A 382 -24.18 28.93 1.60
CA HIS A 382 -24.54 30.22 2.17
C HIS A 382 -23.44 31.23 1.86
N MET A 383 -23.93 32.37 1.36
CA MET A 383 -23.33 33.67 1.02
C MET A 383 -21.89 33.93 1.45
#